data_AF-A0A397UNW5-F1
#
_entry.id   AF-A0A397UNW5-F1
#
_cell.length_a   1.000
_cell.length_b   1.000
_cell.length_c   1.000
_cell.angle_alpha   90.00
_cell.angle_beta   90.00
_cell.angle_gamma   90.00
#
_symmetry.space_group_name_H-M   'P 1'
#
loop_
_entity.id
_entity.type
_entity.pdbx_description
1 polymer ?
#
loop_
_entity_poly.entity_id
_entity_poly.type
_entity_poly.pdbx_seq_one_letter_code
_entity_poly.pdbx_strand_id
1 'polypeptide(L)'
;MLARERHERYTRRTETEKEVRQKARLNRRIDFLSFEWNKSKQKVLALKSKIDKMENELNERYISLLYDSLAIVRYLIKHRDLMLWAHVLDQNNMYRRSLTDQINAVALPESIDPEDVSVTVKAFMAADLPIELMELLAKFILDNTAFSDNRTLQNLLILTAIKADKSKVMNYINKPNNFDAPDVAEIAVKNGLYEEAFNIYKKHGENTNAINVLIEHIGSIDRASEFAEKSYIRADDPSNFNEVIVGDRCYDDGLYAAAKILFQNISNWTRLSSALVHLEEYQAVVDGAHEILSLLEVGLGLERAHMGNGILYENYGEFDNGSLAMMNRASDAWEHSRFKDIIVKVSNVEIYYKALKFYMDEHLLVSLTPRIYHTRVVQMFHKADNLPLIKSYLISVQGTNNEAVNEAYNNILIEDYKSLRDSFDSFDKNTSFLSFGALQPIYIKKNK
;
A
#
# COMPACT_ATOMS: atom_id res chain seq x y z
N MET A 1 -73.52 -108.87 64.41
CA MET A 1 -72.32 -107.99 64.42
C MET A 1 -71.51 -108.13 63.13
N LEU A 2 -71.02 -109.33 62.78
CA LEU A 2 -70.27 -109.61 61.54
C LEU A 2 -70.94 -109.20 60.21
N ALA A 3 -72.28 -109.30 60.10
CA ALA A 3 -73.01 -108.88 58.91
C ALA A 3 -73.01 -107.34 58.72
N ARG A 4 -73.02 -106.56 59.80
CA ARG A 4 -72.94 -105.09 59.74
C ARG A 4 -71.55 -104.63 59.31
N GLU A 5 -70.49 -105.24 59.83
CA GLU A 5 -69.11 -104.92 59.43
C GLU A 5 -68.79 -105.26 57.96
N ARG A 6 -69.40 -106.32 57.41
CA ARG A 6 -69.28 -106.63 55.97
C ARG A 6 -70.03 -105.63 55.11
N HIS A 7 -71.21 -105.20 55.55
CA HIS A 7 -72.00 -104.20 54.84
C HIS A 7 -71.31 -102.82 54.86
N GLU A 8 -70.76 -102.40 56.00
CA GLU A 8 -70.00 -101.16 56.12
C GLU A 8 -68.70 -101.16 55.31
N ARG A 9 -68.00 -102.30 55.20
CA ARG A 9 -66.83 -102.43 54.30
C ARG A 9 -67.24 -102.36 52.83
N TYR A 10 -68.38 -102.93 52.47
CA TYR A 10 -68.90 -102.88 51.10
C TYR A 10 -69.34 -101.47 50.73
N THR A 11 -70.07 -100.77 51.61
CA THR A 11 -70.49 -99.38 51.37
C THR A 11 -69.27 -98.45 51.25
N ARG A 12 -68.30 -98.52 52.16
CA ARG A 12 -67.04 -97.75 52.04
C ARG A 12 -66.29 -98.04 50.75
N ARG A 13 -66.22 -99.31 50.32
CA ARG A 13 -65.56 -99.68 49.05
C ARG A 13 -66.31 -99.09 47.86
N THR A 14 -67.64 -99.17 47.84
CA THR A 14 -68.45 -98.55 46.77
C THR A 14 -68.40 -97.02 46.78
N GLU A 15 -68.26 -96.39 47.95
CA GLU A 15 -68.06 -94.95 48.11
C GLU A 15 -66.68 -94.54 47.56
N THR A 16 -65.61 -95.24 47.94
CA THR A 16 -64.28 -95.00 47.39
C THR A 16 -64.21 -95.23 45.87
N GLU A 17 -64.92 -96.24 45.34
CA GLU A 17 -65.01 -96.46 43.89
C GLU A 17 -65.79 -95.36 43.17
N LYS A 18 -66.84 -94.81 43.80
CA LYS A 18 -67.57 -93.63 43.29
C LYS A 18 -66.68 -92.39 43.30
N GLU A 19 -65.91 -92.17 44.37
CA GLU A 19 -64.94 -91.08 44.47
C GLU A 19 -63.83 -91.19 43.43
N VAL A 20 -63.27 -92.39 43.21
CA VAL A 20 -62.27 -92.65 42.16
C VAL A 20 -62.85 -92.39 40.77
N ARG A 21 -64.10 -92.82 40.51
CA ARG A 21 -64.79 -92.53 39.24
C ARG A 21 -65.08 -91.03 39.07
N GLN A 22 -65.44 -90.34 40.14
CA GLN A 22 -65.67 -88.89 40.13
C GLN A 22 -64.36 -88.13 39.90
N LYS A 23 -63.26 -88.53 40.55
CA LYS A 23 -61.92 -87.99 40.34
C LYS A 23 -61.43 -88.25 38.91
N ALA A 24 -61.68 -89.43 38.35
CA ALA A 24 -61.36 -89.73 36.95
C ALA A 24 -62.17 -88.87 35.96
N ARG A 25 -63.45 -88.60 36.25
CA ARG A 25 -64.28 -87.66 35.46
C ARG A 25 -63.76 -86.22 35.55
N LEU A 26 -63.39 -85.77 36.74
CA LEU A 26 -62.82 -84.45 36.97
C LEU A 26 -61.48 -84.30 36.26
N ASN A 27 -60.59 -85.30 36.33
CA ASN A 27 -59.31 -85.28 35.62
C ASN A 27 -59.50 -85.19 34.11
N ARG A 28 -60.41 -85.98 33.51
CA ARG A 28 -60.73 -85.84 32.08
C ARG A 28 -61.26 -84.45 31.73
N ARG A 29 -62.04 -83.84 32.64
CA ARG A 29 -62.54 -82.48 32.45
C ARG A 29 -61.42 -81.45 32.54
N ILE A 30 -60.47 -81.63 33.45
CA ILE A 30 -59.25 -80.80 33.58
C ILE A 30 -58.40 -80.93 32.31
N ASP A 31 -58.17 -82.15 31.81
CA ASP A 31 -57.40 -82.37 30.58
C ASP A 31 -58.06 -81.69 29.38
N PHE A 32 -59.39 -81.80 29.27
CA PHE A 32 -60.17 -81.11 28.24
C PHE A 32 -60.06 -79.59 28.35
N LEU A 33 -60.20 -79.04 29.55
CA LEU A 33 -60.06 -77.60 29.79
C LEU A 33 -58.63 -77.12 29.53
N SER A 34 -57.61 -77.91 29.88
CA SER A 34 -56.21 -77.60 29.58
C SER A 34 -55.94 -77.62 28.08
N PHE A 35 -56.59 -78.52 27.32
CA PHE A 35 -56.49 -78.56 25.88
C PHE A 35 -57.13 -77.32 25.22
N GLU A 36 -58.34 -76.95 25.64
CA GLU A 36 -59.01 -75.73 25.15
C GLU A 36 -58.25 -74.45 25.57
N TRP A 37 -57.66 -74.44 26.75
CA TRP A 37 -56.76 -73.37 27.20
C TRP A 37 -55.54 -73.24 26.29
N ASN A 38 -54.86 -74.34 25.97
CA ASN A 38 -53.69 -74.34 25.08
C ASN A 38 -54.05 -73.91 23.65
N LYS A 39 -55.20 -74.36 23.14
CA LYS A 39 -55.72 -73.92 21.84
C LYS A 39 -56.01 -72.42 21.83
N SER A 40 -56.60 -71.90 22.90
CA SER A 40 -56.85 -70.45 23.07
C SER A 40 -55.54 -69.67 23.18
N LYS A 41 -54.55 -70.18 23.93
CA LYS A 41 -53.21 -69.60 24.04
C LYS A 41 -52.50 -69.50 22.68
N GLN A 42 -52.59 -70.55 21.86
CA GLN A 42 -52.03 -70.54 20.50
C GLN A 42 -52.71 -69.50 19.60
N LYS A 43 -54.04 -69.36 19.71
CA LYS A 43 -54.76 -68.28 18.99
C LYS A 43 -54.29 -66.90 19.44
N VAL A 44 -54.09 -66.68 20.74
CA VAL A 44 -53.58 -65.42 21.27
C VAL A 44 -52.15 -65.15 20.78
N LEU A 45 -51.28 -66.16 20.73
CA LEU A 45 -49.92 -66.02 20.19
C LEU A 45 -49.92 -65.68 18.70
N ALA A 46 -50.78 -66.33 17.91
CA ALA A 46 -50.94 -66.03 16.50
C ALA A 46 -51.50 -64.62 16.26
N LEU A 47 -52.44 -64.17 17.11
CA LEU A 47 -52.93 -62.79 17.08
C LEU A 47 -51.83 -61.80 17.46
N LYS A 48 -51.01 -62.11 18.46
CA LYS A 48 -49.87 -61.26 18.85
C LYS A 48 -48.87 -61.11 17.70
N SER A 49 -48.47 -62.20 17.06
CA SER A 49 -47.59 -62.13 15.89
C SER A 49 -48.19 -61.33 14.72
N LYS A 50 -49.51 -61.40 14.52
CA LYS A 50 -50.18 -60.55 13.52
C LYS A 50 -50.18 -59.07 13.92
N ILE A 51 -50.37 -58.77 15.19
CA ILE A 51 -50.26 -57.40 15.73
C ILE A 51 -48.84 -56.89 15.53
N ASP A 52 -47.81 -57.64 15.91
CA ASP A 52 -46.41 -57.25 15.73
C ASP A 52 -46.08 -57.00 14.25
N LYS A 53 -46.62 -57.82 13.34
CA LYS A 53 -46.45 -57.62 11.89
C LYS A 53 -47.19 -56.36 11.40
N MET A 54 -48.42 -56.14 11.85
CA MET A 54 -49.17 -54.92 11.54
C MET A 54 -48.49 -53.68 12.10
N GLU A 55 -47.91 -53.74 13.29
CA GLU A 55 -47.12 -52.64 13.88
C GLU A 55 -45.88 -52.34 13.03
N ASN A 56 -45.19 -53.37 12.53
CA ASN A 56 -44.08 -53.17 11.60
C ASN A 56 -44.53 -52.60 10.25
N GLU A 57 -45.63 -53.07 9.67
CA GLU A 57 -46.20 -52.50 8.44
C GLU A 57 -46.70 -51.06 8.66
N LEU A 58 -47.21 -50.75 9.86
CA LEU A 58 -47.62 -49.41 10.25
C LEU A 58 -46.39 -48.51 10.42
N ASN A 59 -45.31 -49.02 11.02
CA ASN A 59 -44.04 -48.32 11.16
C ASN A 59 -43.38 -48.10 9.79
N GLU A 60 -43.41 -49.07 8.88
CA GLU A 60 -42.94 -48.90 7.49
C GLU A 60 -43.80 -47.90 6.73
N ARG A 61 -45.12 -47.90 6.93
CA ARG A 61 -46.02 -46.85 6.41
C ARG A 61 -45.77 -45.50 7.06
N TYR A 62 -45.41 -45.44 8.35
CA TYR A 62 -45.05 -44.22 9.07
C TYR A 62 -43.69 -43.69 8.57
N ILE A 63 -42.75 -44.58 8.24
CA ILE A 63 -41.48 -44.27 7.56
C ILE A 63 -41.75 -43.81 6.12
N SER A 64 -42.73 -44.41 5.43
CA SER A 64 -43.22 -43.94 4.12
C SER A 64 -44.00 -42.62 4.21
N LEU A 65 -44.63 -42.31 5.34
CA LEU A 65 -45.21 -41.00 5.66
C LEU A 65 -44.13 -40.02 6.13
N LEU A 66 -42.98 -40.50 6.59
CA LEU A 66 -41.77 -39.70 6.82
C LEU A 66 -41.18 -39.21 5.49
N TYR A 67 -41.53 -39.85 4.37
CA TYR A 67 -41.36 -39.29 3.02
C TYR A 67 -42.42 -38.21 2.67
N ASP A 68 -43.40 -37.91 3.55
CA ASP A 68 -44.04 -36.57 3.66
C ASP A 68 -43.10 -35.57 4.37
N SER A 69 -41.80 -35.73 4.18
CA SER A 69 -40.75 -34.85 4.71
C SER A 69 -41.00 -33.38 4.33
N LEU A 70 -41.72 -33.12 3.23
CA LEU A 70 -42.17 -31.78 2.90
C LEU A 70 -43.17 -31.17 3.91
N ALA A 71 -44.11 -31.96 4.43
CA ALA A 71 -45.08 -31.48 5.42
C ALA A 71 -44.41 -31.18 6.76
N ILE A 72 -43.44 -32.01 7.16
CA ILE A 72 -42.61 -31.78 8.36
C ILE A 72 -41.75 -30.53 8.17
N VAL A 73 -41.12 -30.36 7.00
CA VAL A 73 -40.32 -29.17 6.71
C VAL A 73 -41.19 -27.90 6.70
N ARG A 74 -42.38 -27.94 6.10
CA ARG A 74 -43.34 -26.82 6.14
C ARG A 74 -43.79 -26.52 7.57
N TYR A 75 -44.02 -27.55 8.37
CA TYR A 75 -44.39 -27.43 9.77
C TYR A 75 -43.26 -26.79 10.58
N LEU A 76 -42.01 -27.24 10.38
CA LEU A 76 -40.81 -26.74 11.03
C LEU A 76 -40.59 -25.25 10.75
N ILE A 77 -40.77 -24.84 9.48
CA ILE A 77 -40.65 -23.44 9.06
C ILE A 77 -41.76 -22.59 9.67
N LYS A 78 -43.02 -23.04 9.62
CA LYS A 78 -44.16 -22.30 10.20
C LYS A 78 -44.13 -22.14 11.72
N HIS A 79 -43.62 -23.15 12.44
CA HIS A 79 -43.62 -23.14 13.90
C HIS A 79 -42.48 -22.34 14.52
N ARG A 80 -41.42 -22.00 13.74
CA ARG A 80 -40.32 -21.11 14.15
C ARG A 80 -39.59 -21.47 15.46
N ASP A 81 -39.72 -22.72 15.92
CA ASP A 81 -39.17 -23.14 17.21
C ASP A 81 -37.71 -23.62 17.09
N LEU A 82 -36.79 -22.82 17.64
CA LEU A 82 -35.35 -23.08 17.63
C LEU A 82 -34.96 -24.39 18.34
N MET A 83 -35.72 -24.83 19.35
CA MET A 83 -35.43 -26.09 20.06
C MET A 83 -35.74 -27.30 19.18
N LEU A 84 -36.82 -27.22 18.40
CA LEU A 84 -37.18 -28.24 17.43
C LEU A 84 -36.14 -28.29 16.29
N TRP A 85 -35.69 -27.14 15.81
CA TRP A 85 -34.60 -27.05 14.84
C TRP A 85 -33.30 -27.68 15.34
N ALA A 86 -32.91 -27.44 16.59
CA ALA A 86 -31.71 -28.03 17.19
C ALA A 86 -31.79 -29.56 17.26
N HIS A 87 -32.96 -30.12 17.57
CA HIS A 87 -33.15 -31.56 17.60
C HIS A 87 -33.14 -32.19 16.19
N VAL A 88 -33.78 -31.52 15.22
CA VAL A 88 -33.85 -32.00 13.83
C VAL A 88 -32.48 -31.92 13.14
N LEU A 89 -31.70 -30.88 13.41
CA LEU A 89 -30.38 -30.66 12.83
C LEU A 89 -29.24 -31.30 13.63
N ASP A 90 -29.54 -32.15 14.62
CA ASP A 90 -28.52 -32.87 15.39
C ASP A 90 -27.69 -33.81 14.48
N GLN A 91 -26.41 -33.93 14.78
CA GLN A 91 -25.45 -34.77 14.05
C GLN A 91 -25.83 -36.26 14.08
N ASN A 92 -26.55 -36.70 15.11
CA ASN A 92 -27.01 -38.09 15.28
C ASN A 92 -28.25 -38.44 14.43
N ASN A 93 -28.89 -37.45 13.79
CA ASN A 93 -30.09 -37.69 13.01
C ASN A 93 -29.76 -38.27 11.62
N MET A 94 -30.17 -39.52 11.38
CA MET A 94 -29.97 -40.21 10.10
C MET A 94 -30.66 -39.54 8.91
N TYR A 95 -31.70 -38.74 9.14
CA TYR A 95 -32.46 -38.05 8.09
C TYR A 95 -32.00 -36.61 7.86
N ARG A 96 -31.00 -36.12 8.61
CA ARG A 96 -30.53 -34.73 8.58
C ARG A 96 -30.26 -34.22 7.16
N ARG A 97 -29.47 -34.96 6.37
CA ARG A 97 -29.13 -34.59 4.98
C ARG A 97 -30.36 -34.54 4.07
N SER A 98 -31.25 -35.52 4.18
CA SER A 98 -32.47 -35.54 3.37
C SER A 98 -33.40 -34.37 3.73
N LEU A 99 -33.44 -33.97 5.01
CA LEU A 99 -34.21 -32.81 5.46
C LEU A 99 -33.59 -31.50 4.98
N THR A 100 -32.27 -31.32 5.09
CA THR A 100 -31.57 -30.11 4.60
C THR A 100 -31.72 -29.95 3.09
N ASP A 101 -31.58 -31.04 2.33
CA ASP A 101 -31.74 -31.02 0.88
C ASP A 101 -33.17 -30.61 0.49
N GLN A 102 -34.18 -31.08 1.23
CA GLN A 102 -35.58 -30.75 0.98
C GLN A 102 -35.98 -29.35 1.42
N ILE A 103 -35.39 -28.83 2.52
CA ILE A 103 -35.51 -27.43 2.93
C ILE A 103 -35.01 -26.52 1.80
N ASN A 104 -33.83 -26.81 1.24
CA ASN A 104 -33.22 -26.06 0.15
C ASN A 104 -33.98 -26.22 -1.18
N ALA A 105 -34.52 -27.42 -1.46
CA ALA A 105 -35.19 -27.72 -2.72
C ALA A 105 -36.62 -27.15 -2.81
N VAL A 106 -37.45 -27.33 -1.78
CA VAL A 106 -38.92 -27.21 -1.93
C VAL A 106 -39.57 -26.20 -0.99
N ALA A 107 -39.13 -26.08 0.26
CA ALA A 107 -39.93 -25.36 1.25
C ALA A 107 -39.73 -23.84 1.28
N LEU A 108 -38.53 -23.37 0.91
CA LEU A 108 -38.19 -21.96 0.95
C LEU A 108 -38.52 -21.15 -0.33
N PRO A 109 -38.58 -21.73 -1.55
CA PRO A 109 -39.13 -21.03 -2.71
C PRO A 109 -40.59 -20.57 -2.52
N GLU A 110 -41.33 -21.24 -1.62
CA GLU A 110 -42.72 -20.91 -1.31
C GLU A 110 -42.89 -20.01 -0.09
N SER A 111 -41.89 -19.89 0.78
CA SER A 111 -41.95 -19.01 1.96
C SER A 111 -41.63 -17.57 1.57
N ILE A 112 -42.67 -16.74 1.51
CA ILE A 112 -42.57 -15.30 1.20
C ILE A 112 -42.23 -14.48 2.46
N ASP A 113 -42.38 -15.06 3.66
CA ASP A 113 -42.23 -14.36 4.93
C ASP A 113 -40.75 -14.20 5.33
N PRO A 114 -40.27 -12.96 5.60
CA PRO A 114 -38.93 -12.70 6.09
C PRO A 114 -38.51 -13.41 7.37
N GLU A 115 -39.46 -13.65 8.25
CA GLU A 115 -39.16 -14.17 9.57
C GLU A 115 -38.86 -15.68 9.53
N ASP A 116 -39.50 -16.41 8.62
CA ASP A 116 -39.24 -17.82 8.34
C ASP A 116 -37.81 -18.04 7.83
N VAL A 117 -37.33 -17.14 6.96
CA VAL A 117 -35.96 -17.16 6.42
C VAL A 117 -34.95 -16.87 7.53
N SER A 118 -35.21 -15.87 8.37
CA SER A 118 -34.32 -15.49 9.48
C SER A 118 -34.15 -16.61 10.52
N VAL A 119 -35.24 -17.26 10.92
CA VAL A 119 -35.20 -18.38 11.87
C VAL A 119 -34.45 -19.58 11.28
N THR A 120 -34.69 -19.89 10.01
CA THR A 120 -33.99 -20.98 9.31
C THR A 120 -32.48 -20.72 9.22
N VAL A 121 -32.08 -19.49 8.87
CA VAL A 121 -30.66 -19.08 8.84
C VAL A 121 -30.03 -19.18 10.22
N LYS A 122 -30.71 -18.72 11.29
CA LYS A 122 -30.22 -18.86 12.68
C LYS A 122 -30.07 -20.32 13.10
N ALA A 123 -31.01 -21.18 12.74
CA ALA A 123 -30.94 -22.61 13.02
C ALA A 123 -29.74 -23.26 12.32
N PHE A 124 -29.49 -22.93 11.06
CA PHE A 124 -28.35 -23.47 10.30
C PHE A 124 -27.01 -22.96 10.84
N MET A 125 -26.93 -21.69 11.26
CA MET A 125 -25.74 -21.16 11.94
C MET A 125 -25.49 -21.86 13.28
N ALA A 126 -26.52 -22.11 14.07
CA ALA A 126 -26.40 -22.81 15.36
C ALA A 126 -26.01 -24.29 15.19
N ALA A 127 -26.40 -24.90 14.08
CA ALA A 127 -26.08 -26.29 13.74
C ALA A 127 -24.73 -26.47 13.01
N ASP A 128 -23.98 -25.39 12.78
CA ASP A 128 -22.68 -25.34 12.08
C ASP A 128 -22.73 -26.03 10.70
N LEU A 129 -23.71 -25.63 9.87
CA LEU A 129 -23.91 -26.14 8.50
C LEU A 129 -23.61 -25.06 7.44
N PRO A 130 -22.33 -24.74 7.18
CA PRO A 130 -21.97 -23.62 6.32
C PRO A 130 -22.21 -23.87 4.83
N ILE A 131 -22.15 -25.12 4.35
CA ILE A 131 -22.37 -25.45 2.92
C ILE A 131 -23.86 -25.31 2.58
N GLU A 132 -24.72 -25.94 3.38
CA GLU A 132 -26.17 -25.92 3.21
C GLU A 132 -26.73 -24.51 3.39
N LEU A 133 -26.17 -23.72 4.32
CA LEU A 133 -26.51 -22.32 4.52
C LEU A 133 -26.12 -21.45 3.31
N MET A 134 -24.94 -21.66 2.73
CA MET A 134 -24.50 -20.94 1.54
C MET A 134 -25.42 -21.22 0.35
N GLU A 135 -25.79 -22.48 0.09
CA GLU A 135 -26.70 -22.84 -1.00
C GLU A 135 -28.10 -22.22 -0.82
N LEU A 136 -28.61 -22.23 0.41
CA LEU A 136 -29.86 -21.59 0.78
C LEU A 136 -29.82 -20.09 0.48
N LEU A 137 -28.82 -19.38 1.02
CA LEU A 137 -28.66 -17.94 0.84
C LEU A 137 -28.42 -17.56 -0.62
N ALA A 138 -27.67 -18.38 -1.37
CA ALA A 138 -27.40 -18.14 -2.79
C ALA A 138 -28.68 -18.22 -3.61
N LYS A 139 -29.51 -19.26 -3.40
CA LYS A 139 -30.82 -19.38 -4.06
C LYS A 139 -31.73 -18.20 -3.70
N PHE A 140 -31.68 -17.76 -2.45
CA PHE A 140 -32.48 -16.65 -1.96
C PHE A 140 -32.12 -15.33 -2.68
N ILE A 141 -30.85 -14.95 -2.63
CA ILE A 141 -30.38 -13.65 -3.13
C ILE A 141 -30.33 -13.61 -4.67
N LEU A 142 -30.08 -14.76 -5.32
CA LEU A 142 -29.96 -14.83 -6.78
C LEU A 142 -31.29 -15.08 -7.50
N ASP A 143 -32.21 -15.88 -6.94
CA ASP A 143 -33.45 -16.25 -7.62
C ASP A 143 -34.68 -15.50 -7.09
N ASN A 144 -34.68 -15.03 -5.83
CA ASN A 144 -35.85 -14.41 -5.20
C ASN A 144 -35.65 -12.89 -4.98
N THR A 145 -36.41 -12.09 -5.71
CA THR A 145 -36.27 -10.63 -5.77
C THR A 145 -36.70 -9.90 -4.49
N ALA A 146 -37.41 -10.55 -3.58
CA ALA A 146 -37.91 -9.88 -2.37
C ALA A 146 -36.81 -9.61 -1.32
N PHE A 147 -35.68 -10.33 -1.37
CA PHE A 147 -34.60 -10.14 -0.40
C PHE A 147 -33.22 -10.08 -1.05
N SER A 148 -33.19 -9.91 -2.36
CA SER A 148 -31.98 -9.55 -3.08
C SER A 148 -31.37 -8.28 -2.52
N ASP A 149 -32.12 -7.36 -1.92
CA ASP A 149 -31.62 -6.08 -1.41
C ASP A 149 -31.20 -6.11 0.08
N ASN A 150 -31.35 -7.25 0.77
CA ASN A 150 -31.05 -7.30 2.20
C ASN A 150 -29.54 -7.42 2.46
N ARG A 151 -28.94 -6.31 2.92
CA ARG A 151 -27.52 -6.17 3.28
C ARG A 151 -27.02 -7.24 4.26
N THR A 152 -27.82 -7.58 5.28
CA THR A 152 -27.40 -8.57 6.28
C THR A 152 -27.30 -9.98 5.71
N LEU A 153 -28.24 -10.38 4.86
CA LEU A 153 -28.23 -11.70 4.22
C LEU A 153 -27.13 -11.80 3.17
N GLN A 154 -26.86 -10.71 2.43
CA GLN A 154 -25.74 -10.66 1.49
C GLN A 154 -24.38 -10.78 2.20
N ASN A 155 -24.17 -10.05 3.30
CA ASN A 155 -22.96 -10.18 4.12
C ASN A 155 -22.79 -11.63 4.58
N LEU A 156 -23.86 -12.23 5.13
CA LEU A 156 -23.82 -13.62 5.58
C LEU A 156 -23.52 -14.59 4.44
N LEU A 157 -24.06 -14.40 3.24
CA LEU A 157 -23.76 -15.24 2.08
C LEU A 157 -22.26 -15.20 1.75
N ILE A 158 -21.67 -14.01 1.63
CA ILE A 158 -20.26 -13.86 1.25
C ILE A 158 -19.36 -14.41 2.36
N LEU A 159 -19.63 -14.08 3.63
CA LEU A 159 -18.85 -14.56 4.77
C LEU A 159 -18.94 -16.08 4.94
N THR A 160 -20.12 -16.66 4.70
CA THR A 160 -20.30 -18.12 4.74
C THR A 160 -19.58 -18.77 3.57
N ALA A 161 -19.64 -18.19 2.37
CA ALA A 161 -18.91 -18.69 1.21
C ALA A 161 -17.38 -18.64 1.43
N ILE A 162 -16.84 -17.58 2.05
CA ILE A 162 -15.41 -17.49 2.40
C ILE A 162 -14.96 -18.66 3.29
N LYS A 163 -15.81 -19.08 4.23
CA LYS A 163 -15.53 -20.20 5.15
C LYS A 163 -15.77 -21.58 4.51
N ALA A 164 -16.81 -21.72 3.70
CA ALA A 164 -17.26 -23.01 3.17
C ALA A 164 -16.61 -23.37 1.82
N ASP A 165 -16.70 -22.46 0.84
CA ASP A 165 -16.33 -22.71 -0.54
C ASP A 165 -15.78 -21.44 -1.20
N LYS A 166 -14.45 -21.31 -1.13
CA LYS A 166 -13.68 -20.20 -1.69
C LYS A 166 -13.91 -19.99 -3.20
N SER A 167 -14.21 -21.06 -3.95
CA SER A 167 -14.34 -21.00 -5.41
C SER A 167 -15.57 -20.22 -5.89
N LYS A 168 -16.62 -20.17 -5.06
CA LYS A 168 -17.89 -19.51 -5.41
C LYS A 168 -17.93 -18.04 -4.98
N VAL A 169 -17.03 -17.61 -4.10
CA VAL A 169 -16.98 -16.25 -3.53
C VAL A 169 -16.93 -15.20 -4.65
N MET A 170 -16.11 -15.39 -5.67
CA MET A 170 -15.99 -14.45 -6.79
C MET A 170 -17.31 -14.27 -7.57
N ASN A 171 -18.05 -15.36 -7.81
CA ASN A 171 -19.37 -15.31 -8.46
C ASN A 171 -20.37 -14.53 -7.61
N TYR A 172 -20.29 -14.70 -6.29
CA TYR A 172 -21.11 -13.98 -5.32
C TYR A 172 -20.62 -12.56 -5.06
N ILE A 173 -19.46 -12.10 -5.53
CA ILE A 173 -19.06 -10.68 -5.42
C ILE A 173 -19.52 -9.89 -6.65
N ASN A 174 -19.49 -10.55 -7.82
CA ASN A 174 -19.87 -9.90 -9.07
C ASN A 174 -21.36 -9.54 -9.12
N LYS A 175 -22.23 -10.32 -8.48
CA LYS A 175 -23.70 -10.19 -8.60
C LYS A 175 -24.40 -9.29 -7.55
N PRO A 176 -24.05 -9.27 -6.25
CA PRO A 176 -24.78 -8.48 -5.25
C PRO A 176 -24.28 -7.04 -5.20
N ASN A 177 -25.21 -6.11 -4.94
CA ASN A 177 -24.96 -4.67 -5.01
C ASN A 177 -25.10 -3.95 -3.65
N ASN A 178 -25.37 -4.66 -2.55
CA ASN A 178 -25.69 -4.01 -1.26
C ASN A 178 -25.08 -4.75 -0.05
N PHE A 179 -23.76 -4.89 0.01
CA PHE A 179 -23.04 -5.50 1.14
C PHE A 179 -21.95 -4.57 1.69
N ASP A 180 -21.44 -4.87 2.88
CA ASP A 180 -20.48 -4.04 3.62
C ASP A 180 -19.09 -4.28 3.08
N ALA A 181 -18.70 -3.51 2.07
CA ALA A 181 -17.44 -3.71 1.37
C ALA A 181 -16.21 -3.71 2.28
N PRO A 182 -16.04 -2.78 3.25
CA PRO A 182 -14.84 -2.76 4.10
C PRO A 182 -14.72 -4.00 4.98
N ASP A 183 -15.79 -4.32 5.73
CA ASP A 183 -15.78 -5.44 6.69
C ASP A 183 -15.65 -6.80 5.99
N VAL A 184 -16.36 -6.98 4.87
CA VAL A 184 -16.33 -8.23 4.10
C VAL A 184 -14.97 -8.41 3.43
N ALA A 185 -14.37 -7.34 2.91
CA ALA A 185 -13.05 -7.41 2.30
C ALA A 185 -11.94 -7.66 3.33
N GLU A 186 -12.01 -7.07 4.53
CA GLU A 186 -11.05 -7.36 5.60
C GLU A 186 -11.09 -8.84 6.00
N ILE A 187 -12.29 -9.43 6.08
CA ILE A 187 -12.45 -10.86 6.37
C ILE A 187 -11.95 -11.73 5.21
N ALA A 188 -12.14 -11.30 3.96
CA ALA A 188 -11.59 -12.00 2.79
C ALA A 188 -10.05 -12.00 2.81
N VAL A 189 -9.42 -10.86 3.13
CA VAL A 189 -7.97 -10.73 3.31
C VAL A 189 -7.46 -11.68 4.40
N LYS A 190 -8.11 -11.71 5.57
CA LYS A 190 -7.74 -12.63 6.67
C LYS A 190 -7.80 -14.11 6.27
N ASN A 191 -8.62 -14.48 5.28
CA ASN A 191 -8.77 -15.85 4.77
C ASN A 191 -7.92 -16.15 3.53
N GLY A 192 -7.07 -15.22 3.10
CA GLY A 192 -6.15 -15.35 1.96
C GLY A 192 -6.81 -15.18 0.58
N LEU A 193 -7.98 -14.51 0.51
CA LEU A 193 -8.74 -14.28 -0.73
C LEU A 193 -8.50 -12.86 -1.25
N TYR A 194 -7.30 -12.63 -1.77
CA TYR A 194 -6.84 -11.28 -2.12
C TYR A 194 -7.45 -10.74 -3.43
N GLU A 195 -7.65 -11.60 -4.43
CA GLU A 195 -8.28 -11.21 -5.72
C GLU A 195 -9.76 -10.88 -5.53
N GLU A 196 -10.45 -11.61 -4.65
CA GLU A 196 -11.82 -11.34 -4.24
C GLU A 196 -11.91 -10.03 -3.45
N ALA A 197 -11.01 -9.82 -2.48
CA ALA A 197 -10.95 -8.58 -1.71
C ALA A 197 -10.69 -7.35 -2.60
N PHE A 198 -9.77 -7.46 -3.57
CA PHE A 198 -9.51 -6.41 -4.55
C PHE A 198 -10.76 -6.06 -5.37
N ASN A 199 -11.49 -7.07 -5.87
CA ASN A 199 -12.71 -6.85 -6.63
C ASN A 199 -13.83 -6.20 -5.80
N ILE A 200 -13.93 -6.54 -4.51
CA ILE A 200 -14.86 -5.89 -3.58
C ILE A 200 -14.54 -4.40 -3.46
N TYR A 201 -13.29 -4.06 -3.14
CA TYR A 201 -12.88 -2.66 -2.98
C TYR A 201 -13.04 -1.86 -4.28
N LYS A 202 -12.67 -2.46 -5.42
CA LYS A 202 -12.87 -1.87 -6.75
C LYS A 202 -14.33 -1.58 -7.07
N LYS A 203 -15.26 -2.45 -6.67
CA LYS A 203 -16.69 -2.29 -6.94
C LYS A 203 -17.32 -1.16 -6.11
N HIS A 204 -16.86 -1.00 -4.86
CA HIS A 204 -17.40 0.00 -3.93
C HIS A 204 -16.65 1.33 -3.91
N GLY A 205 -15.61 1.49 -4.74
CA GLY A 205 -14.87 2.75 -4.89
C GLY A 205 -13.86 3.04 -3.77
N GLU A 206 -13.53 2.03 -2.95
CA GLU A 206 -12.53 2.09 -1.89
C GLU A 206 -11.13 1.93 -2.49
N ASN A 207 -10.67 2.95 -3.22
CA ASN A 207 -9.47 2.87 -4.04
C ASN A 207 -8.18 2.67 -3.23
N THR A 208 -8.08 3.33 -2.08
CA THR A 208 -6.92 3.24 -1.16
C THR A 208 -6.73 1.82 -0.66
N ASN A 209 -7.79 1.20 -0.16
CA ASN A 209 -7.79 -0.18 0.32
C ASN A 209 -7.56 -1.19 -0.82
N ALA A 210 -8.12 -0.94 -2.02
CA ALA A 210 -7.86 -1.77 -3.20
C ALA A 210 -6.37 -1.79 -3.59
N ILE A 211 -5.72 -0.62 -3.56
CA ILE A 211 -4.30 -0.48 -3.87
C ILE A 211 -3.43 -1.18 -2.82
N ASN A 212 -3.77 -1.03 -1.53
CA ASN A 212 -3.06 -1.75 -0.46
C ASN A 212 -3.12 -3.26 -0.62
N VAL A 213 -4.28 -3.83 -0.96
CA VAL A 213 -4.39 -5.28 -1.21
C VAL A 213 -3.51 -5.71 -2.38
N LEU A 214 -3.43 -4.91 -3.45
CA LEU A 214 -2.56 -5.22 -4.59
C LEU A 214 -1.07 -5.20 -4.24
N ILE A 215 -0.66 -4.26 -3.39
CA ILE A 215 0.75 -4.05 -3.02
C ILE A 215 1.19 -5.02 -1.93
N GLU A 216 0.46 -5.10 -0.82
CA GLU A 216 0.87 -5.86 0.37
C GLU A 216 0.62 -7.36 0.23
N HIS A 217 -0.48 -7.75 -0.42
CA HIS A 217 -0.90 -9.16 -0.45
C HIS A 217 -0.71 -9.83 -1.81
N ILE A 218 -1.02 -9.14 -2.91
CA ILE A 218 -0.86 -9.70 -4.27
C ILE A 218 0.58 -9.50 -4.78
N GLY A 219 1.26 -8.45 -4.33
CA GLY A 219 2.61 -8.10 -4.78
C GLY A 219 2.69 -7.67 -6.25
N SER A 220 1.57 -7.33 -6.88
CA SER A 220 1.53 -6.91 -8.29
C SER A 220 1.51 -5.39 -8.37
N ILE A 221 2.72 -4.84 -8.39
CA ILE A 221 2.99 -3.40 -8.46
C ILE A 221 2.44 -2.80 -9.76
N ASP A 222 2.58 -3.50 -10.89
CA ASP A 222 2.11 -3.03 -12.20
C ASP A 222 0.58 -2.84 -12.22
N ARG A 223 -0.17 -3.78 -11.64
CA ARG A 223 -1.64 -3.67 -11.53
C ARG A 223 -2.06 -2.56 -10.56
N ALA A 224 -1.28 -2.33 -9.49
CA ALA A 224 -1.53 -1.26 -8.55
C ALA A 224 -1.36 0.12 -9.22
N SER A 225 -0.32 0.29 -10.05
CA SER A 225 -0.11 1.52 -10.85
C SER A 225 -1.24 1.73 -11.84
N GLU A 226 -1.58 0.73 -12.66
CA GLU A 226 -2.65 0.83 -13.66
C GLU A 226 -4.00 1.15 -13.01
N PHE A 227 -4.30 0.55 -11.85
CA PHE A 227 -5.51 0.83 -11.10
C PHE A 227 -5.52 2.22 -10.46
N ALA A 228 -4.38 2.68 -9.92
CA ALA A 228 -4.24 4.02 -9.37
C ALA A 228 -4.42 5.09 -10.46
N GLU A 229 -3.75 4.92 -11.60
CA GLU A 229 -3.95 5.77 -12.78
C GLU A 229 -5.43 5.86 -13.13
N LYS A 230 -6.08 4.71 -13.36
CA LYS A 230 -7.48 4.67 -13.80
C LYS A 230 -8.48 5.24 -12.78
N SER A 231 -8.26 5.00 -11.50
CA SER A 231 -9.19 5.39 -10.43
C SER A 231 -9.06 6.86 -10.06
N TYR A 232 -7.85 7.44 -10.10
CA TYR A 232 -7.63 8.84 -9.77
C TYR A 232 -7.75 9.80 -10.98
N ILE A 233 -7.73 9.30 -12.22
CA ILE A 233 -8.04 10.09 -13.44
C ILE A 233 -9.46 10.70 -13.44
N ARG A 234 -10.40 10.16 -12.65
CA ARG A 234 -11.79 10.65 -12.62
C ARG A 234 -12.05 11.86 -11.72
N ALA A 235 -11.06 12.38 -11.00
CA ALA A 235 -11.22 13.60 -10.21
C ALA A 235 -11.03 14.86 -11.08
N ASP A 236 -12.09 15.21 -11.84
CA ASP A 236 -12.53 16.56 -12.23
C ASP A 236 -11.56 17.60 -12.85
N ASP A 237 -10.41 17.25 -13.43
CA ASP A 237 -9.69 18.23 -14.27
C ASP A 237 -8.68 17.59 -15.25
N PRO A 238 -8.77 17.83 -16.58
CA PRO A 238 -7.78 17.39 -17.57
C PRO A 238 -6.40 18.05 -17.40
N SER A 239 -6.31 19.09 -16.57
CA SER A 239 -5.05 19.74 -16.18
C SER A 239 -4.35 19.06 -14.99
N ASN A 240 -5.01 18.08 -14.34
CA ASN A 240 -4.52 17.34 -13.17
C ASN A 240 -3.88 16.00 -13.51
N PHE A 241 -3.41 15.81 -14.75
CA PHE A 241 -2.48 14.72 -15.09
C PHE A 241 -1.13 15.02 -14.44
N ASN A 242 -1.05 14.85 -13.13
CA ASN A 242 0.17 14.94 -12.37
C ASN A 242 0.20 13.67 -11.53
N GLU A 243 0.97 12.69 -11.98
CA GLU A 243 1.43 11.57 -11.17
C GLU A 243 1.91 12.07 -9.78
N VAL A 244 2.45 13.30 -9.71
CA VAL A 244 2.80 14.04 -8.47
C VAL A 244 1.62 14.15 -7.48
N ILE A 245 0.42 14.51 -7.94
CA ILE A 245 -0.75 14.71 -7.09
C ILE A 245 -1.31 13.38 -6.59
N VAL A 246 -1.26 12.35 -7.45
CA VAL A 246 -1.66 10.99 -7.06
C VAL A 246 -0.68 10.44 -6.03
N GLY A 247 0.63 10.62 -6.24
CA GLY A 247 1.68 10.26 -5.28
C GLY A 247 1.53 10.99 -3.96
N ASP A 248 1.30 12.31 -3.97
CA ASP A 248 1.12 13.12 -2.77
C ASP A 248 -0.14 12.69 -1.99
N ARG A 249 -1.26 12.39 -2.67
CA ARG A 249 -2.47 11.85 -2.00
C ARG A 249 -2.23 10.47 -1.40
N CYS A 250 -1.56 9.56 -2.11
CA CYS A 250 -1.19 8.25 -1.58
C CYS A 250 -0.27 8.38 -0.35
N TYR A 251 0.60 9.39 -0.32
CA TYR A 251 1.46 9.69 0.81
C TYR A 251 0.65 10.20 2.02
N ASP A 252 -0.27 11.14 1.80
CA ASP A 252 -1.10 11.72 2.86
C ASP A 252 -2.09 10.70 3.46
N ASP A 253 -2.54 9.75 2.66
CA ASP A 253 -3.40 8.62 3.09
C ASP A 253 -2.61 7.51 3.83
N GLY A 254 -1.30 7.67 4.03
CA GLY A 254 -0.44 6.69 4.73
C GLY A 254 -0.04 5.47 3.89
N LEU A 255 -0.30 5.48 2.59
CA LEU A 255 -0.01 4.39 1.66
C LEU A 255 1.43 4.51 1.14
N TYR A 256 2.40 4.45 2.05
CA TYR A 256 3.80 4.77 1.74
C TYR A 256 4.41 3.86 0.66
N ALA A 257 3.99 2.59 0.57
CA ALA A 257 4.47 1.66 -0.46
C ALA A 257 3.95 2.02 -1.87
N ALA A 258 2.69 2.44 -1.98
CA ALA A 258 2.13 2.93 -3.24
C ALA A 258 2.79 4.25 -3.65
N ALA A 259 2.94 5.16 -2.69
CA ALA A 259 3.58 6.45 -2.88
C ALA A 259 5.04 6.28 -3.33
N LYS A 260 5.78 5.30 -2.79
CA LYS A 260 7.15 4.96 -3.22
C LYS A 260 7.23 4.68 -4.72
N ILE A 261 6.37 3.80 -5.24
CA ILE A 261 6.37 3.42 -6.66
C ILE A 261 6.04 4.63 -7.54
N LEU A 262 5.02 5.39 -7.15
CA LEU A 262 4.62 6.59 -7.87
C LEU A 262 5.76 7.63 -7.89
N PHE A 263 6.34 7.94 -6.73
CA PHE A 263 7.45 8.90 -6.64
C PHE A 263 8.72 8.42 -7.34
N GLN A 264 8.97 7.11 -7.42
CA GLN A 264 10.06 6.55 -8.18
C GLN A 264 9.86 6.75 -9.69
N ASN A 265 8.64 6.56 -10.21
CA ASN A 265 8.31 6.84 -11.62
C ASN A 265 8.39 8.34 -11.95
N ILE A 266 7.94 9.20 -11.03
CA ILE A 266 7.95 10.67 -11.18
C ILE A 266 9.36 11.25 -10.98
N SER A 267 10.29 10.47 -10.45
CA SER A 267 11.59 10.96 -9.95
C SER A 267 11.45 12.04 -8.85
N ASN A 268 10.37 12.00 -8.06
CA ASN A 268 10.18 12.89 -6.91
C ASN A 268 10.85 12.30 -5.66
N TRP A 269 12.17 12.38 -5.67
CA TRP A 269 13.01 11.72 -4.67
C TRP A 269 12.83 12.23 -3.24
N THR A 270 12.42 13.50 -3.06
CA THR A 270 12.19 14.11 -1.74
C THR A 270 11.03 13.42 -1.02
N ARG A 271 9.90 13.25 -1.71
CA ARG A 271 8.73 12.55 -1.18
C ARG A 271 8.96 11.03 -1.12
N LEU A 272 9.69 10.48 -2.09
CA LEU A 272 10.13 9.08 -2.07
C LEU A 272 10.94 8.74 -0.81
N SER A 273 11.91 9.59 -0.46
CA SER A 273 12.73 9.39 0.74
C SER A 273 11.90 9.45 2.01
N SER A 274 10.96 10.40 2.08
CA SER A 274 10.02 10.49 3.20
C SER A 274 9.17 9.22 3.33
N ALA A 275 8.68 8.68 2.20
CA ALA A 275 7.90 7.44 2.17
C ALA A 275 8.74 6.23 2.59
N LEU A 276 9.98 6.14 2.11
CA LEU A 276 10.92 5.07 2.45
C LEU A 276 11.31 5.08 3.94
N VAL A 277 11.41 6.26 4.57
CA VAL A 277 11.63 6.38 6.02
C VAL A 277 10.44 5.82 6.81
N HIS A 278 9.20 6.09 6.36
CA HIS A 278 8.00 5.52 6.97
C HIS A 278 7.87 4.01 6.78
N LEU A 279 8.49 3.45 5.72
CA LEU A 279 8.57 2.00 5.47
C LEU A 279 9.75 1.31 6.16
N GLU A 280 10.54 2.02 6.97
CA GLU A 280 11.76 1.53 7.65
C GLU A 280 12.84 1.00 6.69
N GLU A 281 12.77 1.32 5.39
CA GLU A 281 13.73 0.89 4.37
C GLU A 281 14.94 1.84 4.28
N TYR A 282 15.71 1.97 5.37
CA TYR A 282 16.80 2.95 5.46
C TYR A 282 17.91 2.77 4.41
N GLN A 283 18.14 1.54 3.92
CA GLN A 283 19.15 1.29 2.89
C GLN A 283 18.76 1.92 1.55
N ALA A 284 17.50 1.76 1.13
CA ALA A 284 16.96 2.38 -0.08
C ALA A 284 16.87 3.90 0.07
N VAL A 285 16.64 4.42 1.29
CA VAL A 285 16.77 5.85 1.58
C VAL A 285 18.19 6.33 1.34
N VAL A 286 19.22 5.59 1.76
CA VAL A 286 20.62 5.99 1.57
C VAL A 286 21.01 5.99 0.09
N ASP A 287 20.59 4.97 -0.66
CA ASP A 287 20.87 4.86 -2.08
C ASP A 287 20.13 5.96 -2.88
N GLY A 288 18.83 6.17 -2.59
CA GLY A 288 18.03 7.26 -3.14
C GLY A 288 18.50 8.64 -2.65
N ALA A 289 19.02 8.76 -1.43
CA ALA A 289 19.64 9.97 -0.91
C ALA A 289 20.96 10.27 -1.61
N HIS A 290 21.65 9.29 -2.18
CA HIS A 290 22.83 9.50 -3.01
C HIS A 290 22.45 10.08 -4.37
N GLU A 291 21.31 9.65 -4.93
CA GLU A 291 20.73 10.18 -6.18
C GLU A 291 20.07 11.55 -5.97
N ILE A 292 19.44 11.77 -4.81
CA ILE A 292 19.06 13.10 -4.33
C ILE A 292 20.29 13.92 -4.07
N LEU A 293 21.35 13.40 -3.46
CA LEU A 293 22.58 14.15 -3.25
C LEU A 293 23.16 14.52 -4.60
N SER A 294 23.13 13.68 -5.62
CA SER A 294 23.64 14.03 -6.95
C SER A 294 22.73 15.07 -7.63
N LEU A 295 21.40 14.95 -7.53
CA LEU A 295 20.44 15.91 -8.09
C LEU A 295 20.34 17.21 -7.28
N LEU A 296 20.56 17.17 -5.97
CA LEU A 296 20.73 18.31 -5.07
C LEU A 296 22.16 18.85 -5.17
N GLU A 297 23.18 18.09 -5.55
CA GLU A 297 24.50 18.62 -5.92
C GLU A 297 24.38 19.38 -7.25
N VAL A 298 23.42 19.02 -8.11
CA VAL A 298 23.01 19.79 -9.28
C VAL A 298 22.08 20.96 -8.92
N GLY A 299 21.19 20.81 -7.92
CA GLY A 299 20.14 21.78 -7.55
C GLY A 299 20.44 22.66 -6.31
N LEU A 300 20.65 22.05 -5.14
CA LEU A 300 21.25 22.69 -3.94
C LEU A 300 22.75 22.99 -4.09
N GLY A 301 23.39 22.53 -5.18
CA GLY A 301 24.73 22.95 -5.59
C GLY A 301 24.82 24.45 -5.77
N LEU A 302 23.73 25.14 -6.11
CA LEU A 302 23.69 26.60 -6.12
C LEU A 302 23.80 27.22 -4.72
N GLU A 303 23.13 26.65 -3.70
CA GLU A 303 23.03 27.27 -2.38
C GLU A 303 24.12 26.81 -1.40
N ARG A 304 24.63 25.57 -1.52
CA ARG A 304 25.78 25.09 -0.73
C ARG A 304 27.13 25.35 -1.38
N ALA A 305 27.25 25.54 -2.71
CA ALA A 305 28.51 26.02 -3.32
C ALA A 305 28.82 27.49 -3.01
N HIS A 306 27.89 28.22 -2.37
CA HIS A 306 28.22 29.44 -1.64
C HIS A 306 29.15 29.19 -0.44
N MET A 307 29.50 27.94 -0.12
CA MET A 307 30.61 27.55 0.74
C MET A 307 31.82 27.02 -0.06
N GLY A 308 32.51 27.93 -0.75
CA GLY A 308 33.98 27.99 -0.64
C GLY A 308 34.85 27.33 -1.71
N ASN A 309 34.32 26.81 -2.82
CA ASN A 309 35.17 26.26 -3.88
C ASN A 309 34.94 26.95 -5.23
N GLY A 310 35.83 27.88 -5.60
CA GLY A 310 35.87 28.52 -6.92
C GLY A 310 36.01 27.55 -8.10
N ILE A 311 36.41 26.31 -7.84
CA ILE A 311 36.60 25.22 -8.80
C ILE A 311 35.30 24.83 -9.51
N LEU A 312 34.15 24.96 -8.84
CA LEU A 312 32.86 24.62 -9.45
C LEU A 312 32.47 25.63 -10.53
N TYR A 313 32.63 26.92 -10.27
CA TYR A 313 32.35 27.98 -11.26
C TYR A 313 33.17 27.82 -12.55
N GLU A 314 34.38 27.25 -12.44
CA GLU A 314 35.23 26.95 -13.59
C GLU A 314 34.62 25.87 -14.50
N ASN A 315 34.07 24.80 -13.92
CA ASN A 315 33.43 23.72 -14.68
C ASN A 315 32.11 24.15 -15.34
N TYR A 316 31.39 25.10 -14.74
CA TYR A 316 30.15 25.65 -15.28
C TYR A 316 30.35 26.82 -16.26
N GLY A 317 31.60 27.26 -16.49
CA GLY A 317 31.91 28.37 -17.39
C GLY A 317 31.53 29.76 -16.84
N GLU A 318 31.16 29.86 -15.56
CA GLU A 318 30.82 31.11 -14.88
C GLU A 318 32.07 31.78 -14.28
N PHE A 319 33.01 32.18 -15.14
CA PHE A 319 34.32 32.70 -14.73
C PHE A 319 34.22 33.99 -13.90
N ASP A 320 33.20 34.82 -14.12
CA ASP A 320 32.97 36.09 -13.42
C ASP A 320 32.72 35.85 -11.91
N ASN A 321 31.80 34.94 -11.60
CA ASN A 321 31.47 34.54 -10.23
C ASN A 321 32.61 33.76 -9.59
N GLY A 322 33.26 32.88 -10.35
CA GLY A 322 34.43 32.12 -9.90
C GLY A 322 35.58 33.03 -9.46
N SER A 323 35.90 34.05 -10.26
CA SER A 323 36.97 35.01 -9.95
C SER A 323 36.66 35.81 -8.68
N LEU A 324 35.42 36.29 -8.53
CA LEU A 324 35.00 37.04 -7.34
C LEU A 324 34.99 36.16 -6.08
N ALA A 325 34.56 34.91 -6.19
CA ALA A 325 34.56 33.96 -5.10
C ALA A 325 36.00 33.65 -4.62
N MET A 326 36.93 33.42 -5.55
CA MET A 326 38.35 33.20 -5.23
C MET A 326 38.98 34.40 -4.52
N MET A 327 38.62 35.63 -4.93
CA MET A 327 39.14 36.85 -4.29
C MET A 327 38.54 37.11 -2.91
N ASN A 328 37.23 36.93 -2.75
CA ASN A 328 36.54 37.17 -1.48
C ASN A 328 36.93 36.15 -0.40
N ARG A 329 37.40 34.96 -0.81
CA ARG A 329 37.81 33.87 0.09
C ARG A 329 39.19 33.32 -0.26
N ALA A 330 40.14 34.24 -0.38
CA ALA A 330 41.50 33.86 -0.71
C ALA A 330 42.22 33.03 0.37
N SER A 331 41.70 32.96 1.60
CA SER A 331 42.25 32.07 2.63
C SER A 331 42.08 30.59 2.31
N ASP A 332 41.01 30.23 1.58
CA ASP A 332 40.56 28.84 1.47
C ASP A 332 40.74 28.28 0.05
N ALA A 333 40.62 29.13 -0.98
CA ALA A 333 40.52 28.71 -2.38
C ALA A 333 41.55 29.37 -3.32
N TRP A 334 42.57 30.05 -2.79
CA TRP A 334 43.49 30.84 -3.62
C TRP A 334 44.59 29.98 -4.27
N GLU A 335 44.58 29.92 -5.60
CA GLU A 335 45.64 29.30 -6.39
C GLU A 335 46.09 30.25 -7.51
N HIS A 336 47.33 30.72 -7.42
CA HIS A 336 47.90 31.75 -8.30
C HIS A 336 47.86 31.39 -9.80
N SER A 337 48.20 30.15 -10.14
CA SER A 337 48.21 29.70 -11.54
C SER A 337 46.80 29.67 -12.11
N ARG A 338 45.85 29.10 -11.37
CA ARG A 338 44.46 28.97 -11.82
C ARG A 338 43.74 30.29 -11.92
N PHE A 339 43.97 31.19 -10.96
CA PHE A 339 43.37 32.53 -11.02
C PHE A 339 43.80 33.28 -12.29
N LYS A 340 45.06 33.14 -12.73
CA LYS A 340 45.56 33.72 -13.99
C LYS A 340 44.85 33.17 -15.23
N ASP A 341 44.49 31.88 -15.23
CA ASP A 341 43.78 31.25 -16.35
C ASP A 341 42.29 31.63 -16.38
N ILE A 342 41.67 31.77 -15.21
CA ILE A 342 40.25 32.12 -15.06
C ILE A 342 40.01 33.59 -15.39
N ILE A 343 40.83 34.49 -14.85
CA ILE A 343 40.62 35.94 -14.98
C ILE A 343 40.70 36.39 -16.45
N VAL A 344 41.50 35.76 -17.31
CA VAL A 344 41.54 36.12 -18.74
C VAL A 344 40.23 35.76 -19.47
N LYS A 345 39.46 34.80 -18.95
CA LYS A 345 38.18 34.33 -19.54
C LYS A 345 36.95 35.12 -19.07
N VAL A 346 37.10 35.93 -18.03
CA VAL A 346 36.03 36.78 -17.48
C VAL A 346 35.53 37.79 -18.52
N SER A 347 34.23 38.04 -18.53
CA SER A 347 33.58 38.95 -19.48
C SER A 347 33.55 40.38 -18.95
N ASN A 348 33.40 40.56 -17.64
CA ASN A 348 33.29 41.87 -17.01
C ASN A 348 34.66 42.50 -16.66
N VAL A 349 35.02 43.58 -17.34
CA VAL A 349 36.28 44.32 -17.16
C VAL A 349 36.41 44.94 -15.75
N GLU A 350 35.30 45.23 -15.04
CA GLU A 350 35.35 45.72 -13.66
C GLU A 350 35.97 44.71 -12.69
N ILE A 351 35.83 43.41 -12.98
CA ILE A 351 36.43 42.35 -12.17
C ILE A 351 37.96 42.39 -12.30
N TYR A 352 38.50 42.82 -13.46
CA TYR A 352 39.95 43.01 -13.63
C TYR A 352 40.51 44.08 -12.68
N TYR A 353 39.84 45.22 -12.53
CA TYR A 353 40.32 46.26 -11.61
C TYR A 353 40.23 45.82 -10.15
N LYS A 354 39.17 45.08 -9.79
CA LYS A 354 39.07 44.48 -8.46
C LYS A 354 40.20 43.46 -8.23
N ALA A 355 40.48 42.62 -9.23
CA ALA A 355 41.54 41.62 -9.17
C ALA A 355 42.92 42.27 -9.03
N LEU A 356 43.21 43.32 -9.79
CA LEU A 356 44.47 44.07 -9.68
C LEU A 356 44.63 44.78 -8.33
N LYS A 357 43.54 45.24 -7.72
CA LYS A 357 43.57 45.82 -6.36
C LYS A 357 43.86 44.76 -5.30
N PHE A 358 43.34 43.55 -5.49
CA PHE A 358 43.51 42.43 -4.56
C PHE A 358 44.87 41.74 -4.72
N TYR A 359 45.28 41.51 -5.96
CA TYR A 359 46.47 40.78 -6.37
C TYR A 359 47.36 41.68 -7.25
N MET A 360 48.19 42.47 -6.59
CA MET A 360 49.14 43.41 -7.21
C MET A 360 50.37 42.67 -7.76
N ASP A 361 50.19 41.91 -8.84
CA ASP A 361 51.25 41.15 -9.53
C ASP A 361 51.49 41.72 -10.95
N GLU A 362 52.75 42.01 -11.27
CA GLU A 362 53.20 42.45 -12.60
C GLU A 362 52.79 41.47 -13.70
N HIS A 363 52.86 40.16 -13.43
CA HIS A 363 52.57 39.14 -14.43
C HIS A 363 51.09 39.07 -14.79
N LEU A 364 50.19 39.46 -13.88
CA LEU A 364 48.76 39.54 -14.15
C LEU A 364 48.42 40.77 -15.03
N LEU A 365 49.13 41.89 -14.83
CA LEU A 365 48.94 43.09 -15.66
C LEU A 365 49.25 42.82 -17.13
N VAL A 366 50.31 42.06 -17.41
CA VAL A 366 50.72 41.71 -18.77
C VAL A 366 49.62 40.92 -19.50
N SER A 367 49.02 39.91 -18.86
CA SER A 367 47.98 39.09 -19.49
C SER A 367 46.67 39.85 -19.74
N LEU A 368 46.36 40.85 -18.92
CA LEU A 368 45.14 41.66 -19.02
C LEU A 368 45.26 42.88 -19.95
N THR A 369 46.47 43.20 -20.42
CA THR A 369 46.79 44.37 -21.28
C THR A 369 45.79 44.63 -22.42
N PRO A 370 45.31 43.62 -23.19
CA PRO A 370 44.46 43.87 -24.36
C PRO A 370 43.06 44.43 -24.04
N ARG A 371 42.58 44.26 -22.79
CA ARG A 371 41.19 44.55 -22.41
C ARG A 371 41.04 45.64 -21.35
N ILE A 372 42.13 46.14 -20.79
CA ILE A 372 42.13 47.12 -19.69
C ILE A 372 42.36 48.55 -20.18
N TYR A 373 41.76 49.52 -19.47
CA TYR A 373 41.98 50.94 -19.71
C TYR A 373 43.24 51.42 -18.96
N HIS A 374 44.33 51.63 -19.68
CA HIS A 374 45.65 51.98 -19.13
C HIS A 374 45.63 53.20 -18.18
N THR A 375 44.90 54.26 -18.54
CA THR A 375 44.78 55.48 -17.71
C THR A 375 44.23 55.19 -16.31
N ARG A 376 43.23 54.29 -16.20
CA ARG A 376 42.62 53.93 -14.92
C ARG A 376 43.57 53.07 -14.07
N VAL A 377 44.31 52.17 -14.72
CA VAL A 377 45.33 51.35 -14.05
C VAL A 377 46.41 52.24 -13.45
N VAL A 378 46.97 53.17 -14.22
CA VAL A 378 48.00 54.09 -13.75
C VAL A 378 47.51 54.94 -12.58
N GLN A 379 46.29 55.50 -12.65
CA GLN A 379 45.71 56.26 -11.54
C GLN A 379 45.53 55.42 -10.27
N MET A 380 45.17 54.14 -10.42
CA MET A 380 45.01 53.23 -9.29
C MET A 380 46.35 52.95 -8.60
N PHE A 381 47.41 52.68 -9.36
CA PHE A 381 48.76 52.46 -8.83
C PHE A 381 49.41 53.74 -8.30
N HIS A 382 49.11 54.90 -8.90
CA HIS A 382 49.55 56.19 -8.39
C HIS A 382 48.95 56.49 -7.02
N LYS A 383 47.64 56.24 -6.82
CA LYS A 383 46.98 56.40 -5.51
C LYS A 383 47.45 55.42 -4.45
N ALA A 384 48.03 54.29 -4.86
CA ALA A 384 48.55 53.27 -3.96
C ALA A 384 50.06 53.44 -3.67
N ASP A 385 50.69 54.51 -4.16
CA ASP A 385 52.14 54.79 -4.08
C ASP A 385 53.04 53.64 -4.60
N ASN A 386 52.49 52.76 -5.44
CA ASN A 386 53.13 51.54 -5.93
C ASN A 386 53.52 51.64 -7.42
N LEU A 387 53.74 52.85 -7.92
CA LEU A 387 54.13 53.08 -9.32
C LEU A 387 55.40 52.35 -9.77
N PRO A 388 56.47 52.22 -8.95
CA PRO A 388 57.68 51.51 -9.38
C PRO A 388 57.45 50.04 -9.74
N LEU A 389 56.46 49.39 -9.11
CA LEU A 389 56.09 47.98 -9.34
C LEU A 389 55.42 47.75 -10.70
N ILE A 390 55.09 48.79 -11.47
CA ILE A 390 54.50 48.62 -12.80
C ILE A 390 55.42 49.11 -13.91
N LYS A 391 56.71 49.34 -13.61
CA LYS A 391 57.70 49.86 -14.57
C LYS A 391 57.77 49.01 -15.85
N SER A 392 57.86 47.69 -15.71
CA SER A 392 57.91 46.74 -16.84
C SER A 392 56.67 46.85 -17.74
N TYR A 393 55.51 47.07 -17.14
CA TYR A 393 54.23 47.24 -17.83
C TYR A 393 54.11 48.61 -18.52
N LEU A 394 54.58 49.68 -17.89
CA LEU A 394 54.58 51.02 -18.49
C LEU A 394 55.42 51.05 -19.76
N ILE A 395 56.57 50.36 -19.77
CA ILE A 395 57.45 50.23 -20.94
C ILE A 395 56.73 49.51 -22.10
N SER A 396 56.03 48.40 -21.82
CA SER A 396 55.35 47.64 -22.88
C SER A 396 54.16 48.37 -23.48
N VAL A 397 53.48 49.20 -22.69
CA VAL A 397 52.29 49.96 -23.08
C VAL A 397 52.65 51.36 -23.64
N GLN A 398 53.88 51.83 -23.45
CA GLN A 398 54.33 53.16 -23.89
C GLN A 398 54.08 53.42 -25.39
N GLY A 399 54.14 52.37 -26.21
CA GLY A 399 53.79 52.40 -27.64
C GLY A 399 52.38 52.91 -27.97
N THR A 400 51.45 52.84 -27.01
CA THR A 400 50.08 53.35 -27.15
C THR A 400 49.98 54.88 -27.01
N ASN A 401 51.08 55.53 -26.62
CA ASN A 401 51.22 56.98 -26.44
C ASN A 401 50.10 57.61 -25.57
N ASN A 402 49.84 57.01 -24.40
CA ASN A 402 48.85 57.51 -23.44
C ASN A 402 49.50 58.51 -22.46
N GLU A 403 48.90 59.68 -22.29
CA GLU A 403 49.41 60.77 -21.44
C GLU A 403 49.70 60.32 -20.00
N ALA A 404 48.77 59.62 -19.37
CA ALA A 404 48.94 59.17 -17.99
C ALA A 404 50.08 58.15 -17.84
N VAL A 405 50.27 57.28 -18.83
CA VAL A 405 51.36 56.29 -18.86
C VAL A 405 52.71 56.99 -19.01
N ASN A 406 52.80 57.96 -19.92
CA ASN A 406 54.01 58.74 -20.16
C ASN A 406 54.39 59.56 -18.92
N GLU A 407 53.43 60.25 -18.29
CA GLU A 407 53.66 61.02 -17.06
C GLU A 407 54.13 60.10 -15.91
N ALA A 408 53.44 58.98 -15.68
CA ALA A 408 53.82 58.04 -14.63
C ALA A 408 55.20 57.41 -14.87
N TYR A 409 55.52 57.06 -16.11
CA TYR A 409 56.83 56.50 -16.47
C TYR A 409 57.95 57.54 -16.33
N ASN A 410 57.70 58.77 -16.78
CA ASN A 410 58.65 59.88 -16.63
C ASN A 410 58.89 60.21 -15.15
N ASN A 411 57.86 60.14 -14.31
CA ASN A 411 57.99 60.31 -12.85
C ASN A 411 58.88 59.23 -12.21
N ILE A 412 58.88 57.99 -12.73
CA ILE A 412 59.78 56.93 -12.28
C ILE A 412 61.22 57.15 -12.78
N LEU A 413 61.38 57.71 -13.98
CA LEU A 413 62.67 57.92 -14.64
C LEU A 413 63.41 59.20 -14.22
N ILE A 414 62.90 59.98 -13.26
CA ILE A 414 63.55 61.21 -12.75
C ILE A 414 65.00 60.94 -12.29
N GLU A 415 65.31 59.71 -11.88
CA GLU A 415 66.66 59.30 -11.48
C GLU A 415 67.59 58.90 -12.65
N ASP A 416 67.05 58.47 -13.81
CA ASP A 416 67.82 57.99 -14.99
C ASP A 416 67.59 58.85 -16.24
N TYR A 417 68.46 59.85 -16.39
CA TYR A 417 68.38 60.90 -17.42
C TYR A 417 68.48 60.42 -18.87
N LYS A 418 69.12 59.28 -19.14
CA LYS A 418 69.32 58.80 -20.52
C LYS A 418 68.02 58.23 -21.07
N SER A 419 67.41 57.30 -20.33
CA SER A 419 66.13 56.70 -20.70
C SER A 419 64.97 57.69 -20.67
N LEU A 420 65.05 58.71 -19.81
CA LEU A 420 64.07 59.81 -19.80
C LEU A 420 64.06 60.55 -21.15
N ARG A 421 65.23 60.87 -21.70
CA ARG A 421 65.34 61.60 -22.97
C ARG A 421 64.80 60.80 -24.16
N ASP A 422 65.13 59.51 -24.24
CA ASP A 422 64.64 58.63 -25.32
C ASP A 422 63.11 58.45 -25.27
N SER A 423 62.53 58.45 -24.06
CA SER A 423 61.08 58.42 -23.81
C SER A 423 60.38 59.68 -24.32
N PHE A 424 60.96 60.86 -24.06
CA PHE A 424 60.46 62.15 -24.55
C PHE A 424 60.56 62.30 -26.07
N ASP A 425 61.70 61.91 -26.67
CA ASP A 425 61.94 62.06 -28.11
C ASP A 425 61.04 61.13 -28.95
N SER A 426 60.52 60.05 -28.35
CA SER A 426 59.73 59.03 -29.06
C SER A 426 58.20 59.18 -28.93
N PHE A 427 57.68 59.78 -27.85
CA PHE A 427 56.24 59.75 -27.52
C PHE A 427 55.70 61.13 -27.14
N ASP A 428 55.46 61.95 -28.18
CA ASP A 428 55.33 63.41 -28.08
C ASP A 428 53.87 63.92 -28.11
N LYS A 429 52.99 63.36 -27.26
CA LYS A 429 51.67 63.96 -27.02
C LYS A 429 51.55 64.43 -25.57
N ASN A 430 51.83 65.72 -25.39
CA ASN A 430 51.50 66.53 -24.23
C ASN A 430 52.13 66.07 -22.91
N THR A 431 53.42 66.34 -22.71
CA THR A 431 53.79 66.86 -21.39
C THR A 431 53.37 68.30 -21.34
N SER A 432 52.27 68.56 -20.63
CA SER A 432 51.96 69.90 -20.17
C SER A 432 53.22 70.51 -19.54
N PHE A 433 53.52 71.73 -19.98
CA PHE A 433 54.65 72.60 -19.70
C PHE A 433 55.04 72.75 -18.21
N LEU A 434 54.28 72.14 -17.29
CA LEU A 434 54.41 72.20 -15.84
C LEU A 434 55.42 71.17 -15.27
N SER A 435 55.54 69.97 -15.84
CA SER A 435 56.54 68.98 -15.38
C SER A 435 57.97 69.35 -15.80
N PHE A 436 58.11 70.10 -16.89
CA PHE A 436 59.38 70.69 -17.33
C PHE A 436 59.93 71.71 -16.32
N GLY A 437 59.05 72.42 -15.60
CA GLY A 437 59.44 73.39 -14.57
C GLY A 437 60.10 72.76 -13.33
N ALA A 438 59.74 71.52 -13.00
CA ALA A 438 60.35 70.78 -11.88
C ALA A 438 61.71 70.16 -12.25
N LEU A 439 61.94 69.87 -13.53
CA LEU A 439 63.19 69.28 -14.05
C LEU A 439 64.21 70.34 -14.51
N GLN A 440 63.80 71.60 -14.72
CA GLN A 440 64.66 72.71 -15.15
C GLN A 440 65.88 72.96 -14.23
N PRO A 441 65.79 72.87 -12.88
CA PRO A 441 66.96 73.04 -12.02
C PRO A 441 67.99 71.91 -12.14
N ILE A 442 67.53 70.73 -12.55
CA ILE A 442 68.33 69.51 -12.64
C ILE A 442 69.04 69.43 -14.00
N TYR A 443 68.35 69.84 -15.07
CA TYR A 443 68.90 69.98 -16.43
C TYR A 443 70.06 70.99 -16.49
N ILE A 444 70.05 72.01 -15.61
CA ILE A 444 71.08 73.06 -15.55
C ILE A 444 72.28 72.66 -14.67
N LYS A 445 72.11 71.77 -13.68
CA LYS A 445 73.18 71.40 -12.73
C LYS A 445 74.21 70.39 -13.24
N LYS A 446 73.94 69.69 -14.35
CA LYS A 446 74.83 68.65 -14.89
C LYS A 446 75.48 68.99 -16.24
N ASN A 447 75.11 70.13 -16.84
CA ASN A 447 75.72 70.68 -18.06
C ASN A 447 76.67 71.86 -17.76
N LYS A 448 77.28 71.87 -16.57
CA LYS A 448 78.46 72.67 -16.24
C LYS A 448 79.60 71.76 -15.82
#